data_AF-A0A5N7ZIC8-F1
#
_entry.id   AF-A0A5N7ZIC8-F1
#
_cell.length_a   1.000
_cell.length_b   1.000
_cell.length_c   1.000
_cell.angle_alpha   90.00
_cell.angle_beta   90.00
_cell.angle_gamma   90.00
#
_symmetry.space_group_name_H-M   'P 1'
#
loop_
_entity.id
_entity.type
_entity.pdbx_description
1 polymer ?
#
loop_
_entity_poly.entity_id
_entity_poly.type
_entity_poly.pdbx_seq_one_letter_code
_entity_poly.pdbx_strand_id
1 'polypeptide(L)'
;MIRLLKLYLLSENDFRRLFKEECAQLEKEFFGTYKIGGGGIKNDGFDLDRFLNDQNTEAFAAILHKILTEKELTNNQTTKNIAALAGFAQYDGTTIQTFIINNLIFNDPQKGNELKILFEAVYTALQQGFFYKVSDIHPDQLIGEWLSTKETGQLRINYNMTNFMPLGDTIHLIVSRYNNDFLRFSCLAKVMDYDTKKEGELTVRETFINIQDGYIHHHYLDEDGFRFLYKSPVFGFDGSRFETQIGDIGFAFEKMKK
;
A
#
# COMPACT_ATOMS: atom_id res chain seq x y z
N MET A 1 -5.35 9.36 8.52
CA MET A 1 -6.48 8.41 8.43
C MET A 1 -6.04 6.96 8.66
N ILE A 2 -5.14 6.38 7.84
CA ILE A 2 -4.61 5.01 8.04
C ILE A 2 -4.00 4.81 9.44
N ARG A 3 -3.23 5.78 9.94
CA ARG A 3 -2.69 5.75 11.31
C ARG A 3 -3.77 5.64 12.40
N LEU A 4 -4.95 6.25 12.17
CA LEU A 4 -6.08 6.21 13.10
C LEU A 4 -6.66 4.79 13.17
N LEU A 5 -6.85 4.18 12.00
CA LEU A 5 -7.31 2.80 11.87
C LEU A 5 -6.38 1.84 12.61
N LYS A 6 -5.06 1.98 12.43
CA LYS A 6 -4.08 1.14 13.14
C LYS A 6 -4.16 1.26 14.67
N LEU A 7 -4.26 2.48 15.19
CA LEU A 7 -4.37 2.71 16.64
C LEU A 7 -5.68 2.17 17.21
N TYR A 8 -6.78 2.29 16.45
CA TYR A 8 -8.05 1.71 16.85
C TYR A 8 -8.01 0.18 16.84
N LEU A 9 -7.44 -0.45 15.81
CA LEU A 9 -7.23 -1.90 15.77
C LEU A 9 -6.39 -2.38 16.96
N LEU A 10 -5.32 -1.66 17.33
CA LEU A 10 -4.54 -1.97 18.53
C LEU A 10 -5.34 -1.83 19.84
N SER A 11 -6.41 -1.05 19.86
CA SER A 11 -7.29 -0.92 21.02
C SER A 11 -8.29 -2.07 21.17
N GLU A 12 -8.47 -2.88 20.12
CA GLU A 12 -9.37 -4.03 20.09
C GLU A 12 -8.73 -5.28 20.68
N ASN A 13 -9.30 -5.79 21.78
CA ASN A 13 -8.79 -7.01 22.42
C ASN A 13 -8.82 -8.23 21.51
N ASP A 14 -9.84 -8.35 20.66
CA ASP A 14 -9.94 -9.46 19.71
C ASP A 14 -8.84 -9.40 18.66
N PHE A 15 -8.51 -8.20 18.16
CA PHE A 15 -7.40 -8.01 17.24
C PHE A 15 -6.07 -8.41 17.90
N ARG A 16 -5.80 -7.90 19.11
CA ARG A 16 -4.59 -8.26 19.88
C ARG A 16 -4.44 -9.74 20.18
N ARG A 17 -5.56 -10.43 20.38
CA ARG A 17 -5.56 -11.86 20.69
C ARG A 17 -5.31 -12.71 19.44
N LEU A 18 -5.94 -12.34 18.32
CA LEU A 18 -5.93 -13.13 17.08
C LEU A 18 -4.73 -12.82 16.18
N PHE A 19 -4.22 -11.59 16.21
CA PHE A 19 -3.19 -11.06 15.30
C PHE A 19 -1.97 -10.55 16.08
N LYS A 20 -1.36 -11.45 16.88
CA LYS A 20 -0.29 -11.08 17.82
C LYS A 20 0.96 -10.54 17.13
N GLU A 21 1.35 -11.14 16.01
CA GLU A 21 2.56 -10.76 15.28
C GLU A 21 2.38 -9.38 14.62
N GLU A 22 1.20 -9.13 14.06
CA GLU A 22 0.83 -7.86 13.46
C GLU A 22 0.67 -6.78 14.52
N CYS A 23 0.11 -7.10 15.69
CA CYS A 23 0.16 -6.20 16.83
C CYS A 23 1.59 -5.83 17.20
N ALA A 24 2.51 -6.81 17.30
CA ALA A 24 3.90 -6.53 17.61
C ALA A 24 4.57 -5.67 16.53
N GLN A 25 4.24 -5.88 15.24
CA GLN A 25 4.72 -5.06 14.14
C GLN A 25 4.18 -3.63 14.22
N LEU A 26 2.86 -3.45 14.39
CA LEU A 26 2.23 -2.14 14.53
C LEU A 26 2.81 -1.39 15.73
N GLU A 27 2.94 -2.05 16.88
CA GLU A 27 3.60 -1.49 18.07
C GLU A 27 5.04 -1.06 17.74
N LYS A 28 5.84 -1.90 17.06
CA LYS A 28 7.19 -1.54 16.62
C LYS A 28 7.20 -0.33 15.68
N GLU A 29 6.27 -0.24 14.73
CA GLU A 29 6.13 0.91 13.84
C GLU A 29 5.88 2.19 14.64
N PHE A 30 4.92 2.15 15.57
CA PHE A 30 4.52 3.27 16.42
C PHE A 30 5.60 3.70 17.41
N PHE A 31 6.32 2.75 18.04
CA PHE A 31 7.22 3.03 19.17
C PHE A 31 8.70 2.99 18.79
N GLY A 32 9.09 2.22 17.78
CA GLY A 32 10.49 2.07 17.35
C GLY A 32 10.94 3.16 16.39
N THR A 33 10.04 3.64 15.53
CA THR A 33 10.35 4.64 14.48
C THR A 33 10.03 6.07 14.91
N TYR A 34 9.13 6.26 15.89
CA TYR A 34 8.70 7.58 16.34
C TYR A 34 9.12 7.82 17.80
N LYS A 35 9.99 8.81 18.00
CA LYS A 35 10.03 9.52 19.28
C LYS A 35 8.76 10.37 19.33
N ILE A 36 7.85 10.07 20.25
CA ILE A 36 6.65 10.87 20.51
C ILE A 36 7.11 12.32 20.74
N GLY A 37 6.96 13.19 19.74
CA GLY A 37 7.48 14.57 19.74
C GLY A 37 8.11 15.08 18.42
N GLY A 38 8.40 14.23 17.44
CA GLY A 38 8.94 14.64 16.12
C GLY A 38 7.94 14.41 14.99
N GLY A 39 7.64 15.45 14.22
CA GLY A 39 6.68 15.41 13.11
C GLY A 39 7.13 14.57 11.91
N GLY A 40 6.15 14.03 11.19
CA GLY A 40 6.27 13.50 9.82
C GLY A 40 6.48 11.99 9.71
N ILE A 41 5.63 11.32 8.91
CA ILE A 41 5.74 9.89 8.58
C ILE A 41 6.16 9.77 7.11
N LYS A 42 7.34 9.20 6.87
CA LYS A 42 7.62 8.43 5.66
C LYS A 42 7.77 6.96 6.11
N ASN A 43 7.14 6.05 5.38
CA ASN A 43 7.08 4.59 5.56
C ASN A 43 5.96 4.11 6.50
N ASP A 44 4.77 3.92 5.93
CA ASP A 44 3.62 3.27 6.58
C ASP A 44 3.76 1.74 6.33
N GLY A 45 4.08 0.95 7.36
CA GLY A 45 4.49 -0.46 7.20
C GLY A 45 3.37 -1.51 7.32
N PHE A 46 2.09 -1.11 7.38
CA PHE A 46 0.98 -2.05 7.46
C PHE A 46 0.26 -2.13 6.12
N ASP A 47 0.72 -3.07 5.32
CA ASP A 47 0.12 -3.42 4.05
C ASP A 47 -1.04 -4.38 4.30
N LEU A 48 -2.28 -3.84 4.29
CA LEU A 48 -3.51 -4.61 4.48
C LEU A 48 -3.65 -5.71 3.42
N ASP A 49 -3.21 -5.46 2.18
CA ASP A 49 -3.26 -6.44 1.09
C ASP A 49 -2.30 -7.61 1.33
N ARG A 50 -1.16 -7.36 1.99
CA ARG A 50 -0.22 -8.41 2.39
C ARG A 50 -0.65 -9.15 3.67
N PHE A 51 -1.30 -8.44 4.59
CA PHE A 51 -1.79 -9.01 5.84
C PHE A 51 -2.94 -10.00 5.61
N LEU A 52 -3.88 -9.65 4.71
CA LEU A 52 -5.10 -10.43 4.51
C LEU A 52 -4.89 -11.60 3.57
N ASN A 53 -5.37 -12.77 4.00
CA ASN A 53 -5.35 -14.02 3.26
C ASN A 53 -6.58 -14.87 3.62
N ASP A 54 -6.74 -16.00 2.93
CA ASP A 54 -7.89 -16.89 3.10
C ASP A 54 -8.08 -17.41 4.53
N GLN A 55 -7.01 -17.43 5.35
CA GLN A 55 -7.06 -17.96 6.72
C GLN A 55 -7.49 -16.91 7.75
N ASN A 56 -7.31 -15.62 7.47
CA ASN A 56 -7.58 -14.55 8.44
C ASN A 56 -8.64 -13.53 8.03
N THR A 57 -9.07 -13.55 6.76
CA THR A 57 -10.01 -12.57 6.20
C THR A 57 -11.33 -12.53 6.97
N GLU A 58 -11.93 -13.69 7.28
CA GLU A 58 -13.20 -13.75 8.03
C GLU A 58 -13.05 -13.21 9.46
N ALA A 59 -11.98 -13.60 10.15
CA ALA A 59 -11.71 -13.17 11.51
C ALA A 59 -11.49 -11.65 11.58
N PHE A 60 -10.76 -11.10 10.61
CA PHE A 60 -10.55 -9.65 10.51
C PHE A 60 -11.86 -8.92 10.17
N ALA A 61 -12.65 -9.45 9.23
CA ALA A 61 -13.97 -8.89 8.89
C ALA A 61 -14.91 -8.84 10.09
N ALA A 62 -14.92 -9.88 10.94
CA ALA A 62 -15.72 -9.91 12.17
C ALA A 62 -15.34 -8.79 13.16
N ILE A 63 -14.04 -8.49 13.28
CA ILE A 63 -13.55 -7.37 14.10
C ILE A 63 -14.06 -6.04 13.52
N LEU A 64 -13.91 -5.83 12.21
CA LEU A 64 -14.40 -4.60 11.57
C LEU A 64 -15.91 -4.43 11.73
N HIS A 65 -16.68 -5.50 11.53
CA HIS A 65 -18.13 -5.49 11.73
C HIS A 65 -18.49 -5.08 13.16
N LYS A 66 -17.82 -5.65 14.16
CA LYS A 66 -18.01 -5.30 15.58
C LYS A 66 -17.78 -3.80 15.79
N ILE A 67 -16.65 -3.26 15.32
CA ILE A 67 -16.32 -1.83 15.40
C ILE A 67 -17.42 -0.98 14.76
N LEU A 68 -17.89 -1.35 13.56
CA LEU A 68 -18.93 -0.62 12.83
C LEU A 68 -20.32 -0.65 13.48
N THR A 69 -20.61 -1.70 14.25
CA THR A 69 -21.90 -1.86 14.96
C THR A 69 -21.96 -1.10 16.28
N GLU A 70 -20.83 -0.65 16.82
CA GLU A 70 -20.80 0.20 18.00
C GLU A 70 -21.33 1.59 17.65
N LYS A 71 -22.43 2.00 18.30
CA LYS A 71 -23.14 3.27 18.02
C LYS A 71 -22.26 4.51 18.12
N GLU A 72 -21.21 4.44 18.96
CA GLU A 72 -20.19 5.46 19.11
C GLU A 72 -18.85 4.77 19.22
N LEU A 73 -17.89 5.14 18.36
CA LEU A 73 -16.49 4.77 18.53
C LEU A 73 -15.97 5.53 19.76
N THR A 74 -16.21 5.00 20.96
CA THR A 74 -16.09 5.81 22.19
C THR A 74 -14.63 6.18 22.49
N ASN A 75 -14.39 7.49 22.61
CA ASN A 75 -13.05 8.05 22.77
C ASN A 75 -12.39 7.63 24.06
N ASN A 76 -13.17 7.60 25.14
CA ASN A 76 -12.65 7.31 26.47
C ASN A 76 -12.18 5.85 26.59
N GLN A 77 -12.93 4.90 26.04
CA GLN A 77 -12.54 3.49 26.11
C GLN A 77 -11.36 3.19 25.19
N THR A 78 -11.41 3.69 23.95
CA THR A 78 -10.30 3.55 22.99
C THR A 78 -9.02 4.18 23.53
N THR A 79 -9.11 5.41 24.05
CA THR A 79 -7.97 6.12 24.67
C THR A 79 -7.40 5.32 25.84
N LYS A 80 -8.27 4.80 26.71
CA LYS A 80 -7.86 4.00 27.87
C LYS A 80 -7.18 2.70 27.44
N ASN A 81 -7.71 2.02 26.41
CA ASN A 81 -7.12 0.80 25.87
C ASN A 81 -5.76 1.07 25.22
N ILE A 82 -5.64 2.14 24.41
CA ILE A 82 -4.38 2.55 23.78
C ILE A 82 -3.34 2.92 24.85
N ALA A 83 -3.72 3.70 25.86
CA ALA A 83 -2.83 4.07 26.96
C ALA A 83 -2.34 2.85 27.76
N ALA A 84 -3.14 1.78 27.82
CA ALA A 84 -2.78 0.53 28.48
C ALA A 84 -1.85 -0.38 27.66
N LEU A 85 -1.52 -0.04 26.42
CA LEU A 85 -0.54 -0.78 25.62
C LEU A 85 0.85 -0.61 26.23
N ALA A 86 1.66 -1.68 26.23
CA ALA A 86 2.95 -1.72 26.93
C ALA A 86 3.89 -0.58 26.50
N GLY A 87 3.89 -0.21 25.21
CA GLY A 87 4.69 0.89 24.68
C GLY A 87 4.19 2.29 25.06
N PHE A 88 2.89 2.46 25.34
CA PHE A 88 2.33 3.72 25.82
C PHE A 88 2.42 3.85 27.35
N ALA A 89 2.38 2.73 28.09
CA ALA A 89 2.36 2.72 29.55
C ALA A 89 3.55 3.45 30.23
N GLN A 90 4.66 3.61 29.51
CA GLN A 90 5.84 4.36 29.97
C GLN A 90 5.71 5.88 29.88
N TYR A 91 4.70 6.41 29.19
CA TYR A 91 4.45 7.84 29.05
C TYR A 91 3.38 8.30 30.02
N ASP A 92 3.43 9.56 30.45
CA ASP A 92 2.40 10.09 31.32
C ASP A 92 1.03 10.10 30.61
N GLY A 93 -0.03 9.86 31.38
CA GLY A 93 -1.39 9.75 30.83
C GLY A 93 -1.83 11.01 30.08
N THR A 94 -1.39 12.20 30.52
CA THR A 94 -1.68 13.48 29.87
C THR A 94 -0.99 13.65 28.51
N THR A 95 0.21 13.11 28.32
CA THR A 95 0.99 13.15 27.08
C THR A 95 0.41 12.19 26.06
N ILE A 96 0.03 10.98 26.50
CA ILE A 96 -0.67 10.02 25.64
C ILE A 96 -2.02 10.59 25.22
N GLN A 97 -2.78 11.13 26.18
CA GLN A 97 -4.07 11.75 25.92
C GLN A 97 -3.93 12.96 24.98
N THR A 98 -2.93 13.80 25.17
CA THR A 98 -2.65 14.93 24.28
C THR A 98 -2.23 14.47 22.89
N PHE A 99 -1.40 13.42 22.77
CA PHE A 99 -1.04 12.83 21.49
C PHE A 99 -2.28 12.28 20.77
N ILE A 100 -3.11 11.52 21.49
CA ILE A 100 -4.37 10.96 20.99
C ILE A 100 -5.31 12.08 20.59
N ILE A 101 -5.50 13.11 21.41
CA ILE A 101 -6.32 14.28 21.06
C ILE A 101 -5.75 14.93 19.81
N ASN A 102 -4.48 15.32 19.79
CA ASN A 102 -3.88 16.06 18.67
C ASN A 102 -3.86 15.28 17.36
N ASN A 103 -3.77 13.95 17.40
CA ASN A 103 -3.63 13.12 16.21
C ASN A 103 -4.89 12.35 15.84
N LEU A 104 -5.84 12.16 16.77
CA LEU A 104 -6.98 11.28 16.58
C LEU A 104 -8.35 11.95 16.77
N ILE A 105 -8.47 13.27 17.06
CA ILE A 105 -9.75 13.91 17.51
C ILE A 105 -11.01 13.21 16.95
N PHE A 106 -11.62 12.40 17.80
CA PHE A 106 -12.89 11.74 17.59
C PHE A 106 -14.05 12.54 18.24
N ASN A 107 -13.75 13.67 18.89
CA ASN A 107 -14.75 14.61 19.43
C ASN A 107 -15.31 15.55 18.34
N ASP A 108 -14.69 15.55 17.17
CA ASP A 108 -15.19 16.19 15.96
C ASP A 108 -16.05 15.15 15.23
N PRO A 109 -17.39 15.35 15.15
CA PRO A 109 -18.27 14.43 14.44
C PRO A 109 -17.81 14.15 13.00
N GLN A 110 -17.15 15.10 12.34
CA GLN A 110 -16.64 14.91 10.97
C GLN A 110 -15.52 13.87 10.93
N LYS A 111 -14.57 13.91 11.86
CA LYS A 111 -13.46 12.94 11.92
C LYS A 111 -13.92 11.55 12.37
N GLY A 112 -14.90 11.47 13.27
CA GLY A 112 -15.56 10.21 13.62
C GLY A 112 -16.25 9.58 12.40
N ASN A 113 -16.93 10.39 11.60
CA ASN A 113 -17.52 9.96 10.33
C ASN A 113 -16.45 9.51 9.32
N GLU A 114 -15.33 10.22 9.20
CA GLU A 114 -14.23 9.82 8.30
C GLU A 114 -13.64 8.44 8.67
N LEU A 115 -13.42 8.18 9.96
CA LEU A 115 -12.91 6.87 10.39
C LEU A 115 -13.95 5.76 10.17
N LYS A 116 -15.23 6.06 10.41
CA LYS A 116 -16.31 5.13 10.11
C LYS A 116 -16.37 4.81 8.61
N ILE A 117 -16.28 5.82 7.75
CA ILE A 117 -16.22 5.65 6.28
C ILE A 117 -15.03 4.77 5.89
N LEU A 118 -13.86 4.92 6.53
CA LEU A 118 -12.73 4.01 6.28
C LEU A 118 -13.03 2.58 6.69
N PHE A 119 -13.54 2.36 7.90
CA PHE A 119 -13.87 1.00 8.34
C PHE A 119 -14.95 0.38 7.46
N GLU A 120 -15.95 1.15 7.02
CA GLU A 120 -16.97 0.72 6.06
C GLU A 120 -16.35 0.37 4.71
N ALA A 121 -15.40 1.17 4.22
CA ALA A 121 -14.70 0.90 2.97
C ALA A 121 -13.86 -0.38 3.05
N VAL A 122 -13.08 -0.56 4.11
CA VAL A 122 -12.29 -1.78 4.36
C VAL A 122 -13.20 -2.99 4.54
N TYR A 123 -14.28 -2.87 5.33
CA TYR A 123 -15.22 -3.97 5.53
C TYR A 123 -15.94 -4.36 4.24
N THR A 124 -16.40 -3.39 3.47
CA THR A 124 -17.03 -3.61 2.16
C THR A 124 -16.05 -4.29 1.20
N ALA A 125 -14.80 -3.84 1.18
CA ALA A 125 -13.73 -4.46 0.41
C ALA A 125 -13.52 -5.94 0.77
N LEU A 126 -13.48 -6.27 2.06
CA LEU A 126 -13.38 -7.66 2.53
C LEU A 126 -14.57 -8.50 2.07
N GLN A 127 -15.79 -7.99 2.17
CA GLN A 127 -17.00 -8.70 1.73
C GLN A 127 -17.00 -8.96 0.21
N GLN A 128 -16.35 -8.07 -0.55
CA GLN A 128 -16.22 -8.19 -1.99
C GLN A 128 -15.00 -9.04 -2.41
N GLY A 129 -14.08 -9.33 -1.49
CA GLY A 129 -12.82 -10.01 -1.78
C GLY A 129 -11.76 -9.12 -2.44
N PHE A 130 -11.98 -7.81 -2.52
CA PHE A 130 -11.07 -6.85 -3.14
C PHE A 130 -11.20 -5.46 -2.53
N PHE A 131 -10.06 -4.78 -2.32
CA PHE A 131 -10.01 -3.38 -1.86
C PHE A 131 -10.34 -2.34 -2.91
N TYR A 132 -10.31 -2.76 -4.17
CA TYR A 132 -10.54 -1.93 -5.33
C TYR A 132 -11.55 -2.64 -6.20
N LYS A 133 -12.48 -1.89 -6.81
CA LYS A 133 -13.24 -2.46 -7.93
C LYS A 133 -12.23 -2.77 -9.04
N VAL A 134 -11.92 -4.05 -9.21
CA VAL A 134 -10.89 -4.48 -10.14
C VAL A 134 -11.48 -4.56 -11.54
N SER A 135 -10.71 -4.14 -12.53
CA SER A 135 -11.05 -4.27 -13.94
C SER A 135 -10.81 -5.71 -14.38
N ASP A 136 -11.77 -6.31 -15.05
CA ASP A 136 -11.58 -7.60 -15.72
C ASP A 136 -10.72 -7.36 -16.97
N ILE A 137 -9.48 -7.85 -16.95
CA ILE A 137 -8.51 -7.66 -18.02
C ILE A 137 -7.82 -8.97 -18.37
N HIS A 138 -7.73 -9.24 -19.67
CA HIS A 138 -6.93 -10.34 -20.19
C HIS A 138 -5.45 -9.90 -20.28
N PRO A 139 -4.48 -10.76 -19.90
CA PRO A 139 -3.04 -10.42 -19.94
C PRO A 139 -2.58 -9.76 -21.24
N ASP A 140 -3.06 -10.28 -22.37
CA ASP A 140 -2.66 -9.79 -23.70
C ASP A 140 -3.08 -8.36 -24.00
N GLN A 141 -4.07 -7.83 -23.29
CA GLN A 141 -4.50 -6.45 -23.44
C GLN A 141 -3.47 -5.45 -22.89
N LEU A 142 -2.63 -5.90 -21.94
CA LEU A 142 -1.53 -5.11 -21.41
C LEU A 142 -0.30 -5.10 -22.33
N ILE A 143 -0.19 -6.00 -23.30
CA ILE A 143 0.99 -6.04 -24.18
C ILE A 143 1.11 -4.73 -24.97
N GLY A 144 2.31 -4.15 -24.94
CA GLY A 144 2.64 -2.90 -25.61
C GLY A 144 3.51 -1.98 -24.77
N GLU A 145 3.64 -0.76 -25.27
CA GLU A 145 4.39 0.34 -24.67
C GLU A 145 3.40 1.32 -24.04
N TRP A 146 3.69 1.75 -22.81
CA TRP A 146 2.83 2.59 -22.01
C TRP A 146 3.65 3.68 -21.32
N LEU A 147 3.09 4.87 -21.18
CA LEU A 147 3.75 5.98 -20.52
C LEU A 147 2.96 6.40 -19.28
N SER A 148 3.62 6.58 -18.14
CA SER A 148 2.94 7.06 -16.95
C SER A 148 2.48 8.51 -17.12
N THR A 149 1.26 8.80 -16.71
CA THR A 149 0.66 10.15 -16.73
C THR A 149 0.98 10.93 -15.47
N LYS A 150 1.37 10.25 -14.39
CA LYS A 150 1.83 10.85 -13.15
C LYS A 150 3.35 10.79 -13.04
N GLU A 151 3.90 11.89 -12.59
CA GLU A 151 5.30 12.05 -12.20
C GLU A 151 5.59 11.20 -10.96
N THR A 152 6.53 10.26 -11.02
CA THR A 152 6.94 9.53 -9.82
C THR A 152 8.46 9.49 -9.70
N GLY A 153 9.00 10.37 -8.86
CA GLY A 153 10.40 10.31 -8.44
C GLY A 153 10.75 9.09 -7.59
N GLN A 154 9.79 8.18 -7.35
CA GLN A 154 9.86 7.13 -6.34
C GLN A 154 10.28 5.75 -6.87
N LEU A 155 10.09 5.47 -8.18
CA LEU A 155 10.71 4.30 -8.83
C LEU A 155 12.12 4.58 -9.36
N ARG A 156 12.68 5.76 -9.05
CA ARG A 156 14.02 6.15 -9.46
C ARG A 156 15.06 5.28 -8.73
N ILE A 157 16.01 4.75 -9.48
CA ILE A 157 17.23 4.14 -8.93
C ILE A 157 17.90 5.15 -8.00
N ASN A 158 18.65 4.69 -7.00
CA ASN A 158 19.56 5.55 -6.26
C ASN A 158 20.67 6.04 -7.20
N TYR A 159 20.42 7.14 -7.91
CA TYR A 159 21.33 7.70 -8.92
C TYR A 159 22.69 8.11 -8.35
N ASN A 160 22.83 8.22 -7.03
CA ASN A 160 24.14 8.43 -6.38
C ASN A 160 25.10 7.23 -6.55
N MET A 161 24.62 6.09 -7.06
CA MET A 161 25.42 4.90 -7.35
C MET A 161 25.63 4.66 -8.85
N THR A 162 25.22 5.58 -9.72
CA THR A 162 25.29 5.45 -11.18
C THR A 162 25.79 6.73 -11.83
N ASN A 163 26.45 6.64 -12.99
CA ASN A 163 26.77 7.82 -13.81
C ASN A 163 25.55 8.35 -14.59
N PHE A 164 24.33 8.14 -14.09
CA PHE A 164 23.10 8.53 -14.78
C PHE A 164 22.37 9.64 -14.01
N MET A 165 21.95 10.67 -14.74
CA MET A 165 21.08 11.74 -14.26
C MET A 165 19.66 11.50 -14.76
N PRO A 166 18.62 11.52 -13.92
CA PRO A 166 17.24 11.43 -14.40
C PRO A 166 16.89 12.67 -15.25
N LEU A 167 16.26 12.45 -16.41
CA LEU A 167 15.85 13.52 -17.33
C LEU A 167 14.34 13.77 -17.36
N GLY A 168 13.55 12.93 -16.69
CA GLY A 168 12.11 13.06 -16.70
C GLY A 168 11.45 12.35 -15.53
N ASP A 169 10.18 12.67 -15.35
CA ASP A 169 9.39 12.27 -14.20
C ASP A 169 8.42 11.12 -14.54
N THR A 170 8.35 10.75 -15.82
CA THR A 170 7.53 9.66 -16.33
C THR A 170 8.29 8.33 -16.34
N ILE A 171 7.51 7.25 -16.21
CA ILE A 171 7.97 5.88 -16.36
C ILE A 171 7.45 5.36 -17.70
N HIS A 172 8.36 4.90 -18.53
CA HIS A 172 8.03 4.14 -19.73
C HIS A 172 7.92 2.66 -19.33
N LEU A 173 6.73 2.10 -19.47
CA LEU A 173 6.45 0.70 -19.18
C LEU A 173 6.35 -0.08 -20.49
N ILE A 174 7.16 -1.13 -20.60
CA ILE A 174 7.08 -2.10 -21.69
C ILE A 174 6.54 -3.41 -21.11
N VAL A 175 5.41 -3.86 -21.65
CA VAL A 175 4.85 -5.19 -21.35
C VAL A 175 4.97 -6.05 -22.60
N SER A 176 5.70 -7.15 -22.49
CA SER A 176 5.97 -8.06 -23.61
C SER A 176 5.72 -9.50 -23.20
N ARG A 177 5.46 -10.38 -24.16
CA ARG A 177 5.27 -11.80 -23.85
C ARG A 177 6.61 -12.45 -23.49
N TYR A 178 6.63 -13.18 -22.38
CA TYR A 178 7.79 -14.00 -21.99
C TYR A 178 7.57 -15.48 -22.35
N ASN A 179 6.48 -16.07 -21.86
CA ASN A 179 6.01 -17.39 -22.25
C ASN A 179 4.46 -17.42 -22.27
N ASN A 180 3.84 -18.60 -22.25
CA ASN A 180 2.38 -18.71 -22.28
C ASN A 180 1.71 -18.24 -20.99
N ASP A 181 2.42 -18.33 -19.86
CA ASP A 181 1.85 -18.09 -18.53
C ASP A 181 2.26 -16.73 -17.95
N PHE A 182 3.33 -16.13 -18.49
CA PHE A 182 3.91 -14.88 -17.99
C PHE A 182 4.22 -13.87 -19.10
N LEU A 183 3.98 -12.60 -18.76
CA LEU A 183 4.48 -11.44 -19.48
C LEU A 183 5.70 -10.87 -18.75
N ARG A 184 6.61 -10.22 -19.46
CA ARG A 184 7.67 -9.40 -18.89
C ARG A 184 7.15 -7.98 -18.72
N PHE A 185 7.28 -7.43 -17.51
CA PHE A 185 6.87 -6.08 -17.12
C PHE A 185 8.11 -5.27 -16.75
N SER A 186 8.53 -4.39 -17.65
CA SER A 186 9.77 -3.62 -17.54
C SER A 186 9.47 -2.12 -17.44
N CYS A 187 9.79 -1.52 -16.30
CA CYS A 187 9.71 -0.08 -16.08
C CYS A 187 11.06 0.55 -16.39
N LEU A 188 11.06 1.55 -17.27
CA LEU A 188 12.23 2.30 -17.67
C LEU A 188 12.05 3.78 -17.30
N ALA A 189 13.15 4.40 -16.88
CA ALA A 189 13.24 5.83 -16.66
C ALA A 189 14.18 6.46 -17.68
N LYS A 190 13.83 7.67 -18.15
CA LYS A 190 14.70 8.45 -19.03
C LYS A 190 15.86 9.03 -18.23
N VAL A 191 17.07 8.79 -18.70
CA VAL A 191 18.30 9.23 -18.04
C VAL A 191 19.27 9.86 -19.04
N MET A 192 20.22 10.64 -18.53
CA MET A 192 21.38 11.14 -19.24
C MET A 192 22.63 10.55 -18.60
N ASP A 193 23.51 10.01 -19.42
CA ASP A 193 24.85 9.63 -19.00
C ASP A 193 25.68 10.90 -18.69
N TYR A 194 26.24 10.97 -17.47
CA TYR A 194 27.01 12.13 -17.01
C TYR A 194 28.27 12.38 -17.83
N ASP A 195 28.92 11.33 -18.33
CA ASP A 195 30.21 11.39 -19.02
C ASP A 195 30.01 11.70 -20.50
N THR A 196 29.07 11.00 -21.15
CA THR A 196 28.84 11.12 -22.59
C THR A 196 27.78 12.16 -22.96
N LYS A 197 27.01 12.64 -21.99
CA LYS A 197 25.83 13.52 -22.18
C LYS A 197 24.76 12.93 -23.11
N LYS A 198 24.78 11.62 -23.34
CA LYS A 198 23.78 10.94 -24.16
C LYS A 198 22.55 10.63 -23.32
N GLU A 199 21.39 10.89 -23.90
CA GLU A 199 20.11 10.46 -23.34
C GLU A 199 19.85 9.00 -23.68
N GLY A 200 19.19 8.29 -22.76
CA GLY A 200 18.76 6.92 -22.95
C GLY A 200 17.71 6.51 -21.94
N GLU A 201 17.35 5.24 -21.96
CA GLU A 201 16.45 4.63 -20.99
C GLU A 201 17.20 3.60 -20.17
N LEU A 202 16.90 3.58 -18.86
CA LEU A 202 17.46 2.63 -17.92
C LEU A 202 16.31 1.87 -17.25
N THR A 203 16.39 0.55 -17.24
CA THR A 203 15.42 -0.29 -16.52
C THR A 203 15.57 -0.07 -15.02
N VAL A 204 14.53 0.48 -14.40
CA VAL A 204 14.50 0.77 -12.96
C VAL A 204 13.80 -0.33 -12.16
N ARG A 205 12.93 -1.11 -12.82
CA ARG A 205 12.26 -2.27 -12.25
C ARG A 205 11.90 -3.24 -13.35
N GLU A 206 12.09 -4.52 -13.09
CA GLU A 206 11.67 -5.58 -13.99
C GLU A 206 11.10 -6.75 -13.18
N THR A 207 9.96 -7.25 -13.64
CA THR A 207 9.29 -8.41 -13.05
C THR A 207 8.63 -9.24 -14.15
N PHE A 208 8.32 -10.48 -13.84
CA PHE A 208 7.46 -11.32 -14.65
C PHE A 208 6.06 -11.30 -14.06
N ILE A 209 5.04 -11.10 -14.88
CA ILE A 209 3.68 -10.92 -14.43
C ILE A 209 2.73 -11.94 -15.04
N ASN A 210 1.73 -12.34 -14.26
CA ASN A 210 0.51 -12.92 -14.77
C ASN A 210 -0.69 -12.15 -14.17
N ILE A 211 -1.89 -12.38 -14.70
CA ILE A 211 -3.10 -11.72 -14.20
C ILE A 211 -4.04 -12.79 -13.67
N GLN A 212 -4.46 -12.62 -12.42
CA GLN A 212 -5.38 -13.50 -11.73
C GLN A 212 -6.41 -12.64 -11.01
N ASP A 213 -7.70 -12.87 -11.27
CA ASP A 213 -8.80 -12.16 -10.61
C ASP A 213 -8.67 -10.62 -10.67
N GLY A 214 -8.16 -10.11 -11.80
CA GLY A 214 -7.91 -8.70 -12.06
C GLY A 214 -6.67 -8.09 -11.37
N TYR A 215 -5.90 -8.89 -10.63
CA TYR A 215 -4.63 -8.48 -10.04
C TYR A 215 -3.46 -8.83 -10.96
N ILE A 216 -2.49 -7.93 -11.06
CA ILE A 216 -1.18 -8.20 -11.66
C ILE A 216 -0.31 -8.83 -10.59
N HIS A 217 -0.04 -10.13 -10.71
CA HIS A 217 0.87 -10.82 -9.79
C HIS A 217 2.29 -10.67 -10.33
N HIS A 218 3.17 -10.07 -9.53
CA HIS A 218 4.56 -9.84 -9.87
C HIS A 218 5.45 -10.94 -9.29
N HIS A 219 6.34 -11.45 -10.14
CA HIS A 219 7.28 -12.52 -9.83
C HIS A 219 8.70 -12.12 -10.23
N TYR A 220 9.68 -12.64 -9.49
CA TYR A 220 11.08 -12.68 -9.92
C TYR A 220 11.40 -14.09 -10.42
N LEU A 221 12.29 -14.21 -11.40
CA LEU A 221 12.78 -15.48 -11.91
C LEU A 221 14.13 -15.79 -11.27
N ASP A 222 14.19 -16.86 -10.47
CA ASP A 222 15.45 -17.39 -9.92
C ASP A 222 15.79 -18.77 -10.51
N GLU A 223 16.80 -19.43 -9.95
CA GLU A 223 17.27 -20.75 -10.39
C GLU A 223 16.19 -21.84 -10.22
N ASP A 224 15.30 -21.70 -9.23
CA ASP A 224 14.24 -22.67 -8.91
C ASP A 224 12.90 -22.36 -9.63
N GLY A 225 12.80 -21.18 -10.26
CA GLY A 225 11.66 -20.77 -11.08
C GLY A 225 11.07 -19.42 -10.68
N PHE A 226 9.76 -19.24 -10.91
CA PHE A 226 9.08 -17.99 -10.61
C PHE A 226 8.71 -17.90 -9.12
N ARG A 227 9.31 -16.96 -8.40
CA ARG A 227 8.94 -16.64 -7.02
C ARG A 227 8.06 -15.42 -6.96
N PHE A 228 6.91 -15.56 -6.28
CA PHE A 228 5.98 -14.46 -6.04
C PHE A 228 6.65 -13.34 -5.22
N LEU A 229 6.42 -12.09 -5.63
CA LEU A 229 6.90 -10.90 -4.94
C LEU A 229 5.75 -10.17 -4.23
N TYR A 230 4.74 -9.77 -5.01
CA TYR A 230 3.55 -9.03 -4.56
C TYR A 230 2.51 -9.07 -5.69
N LYS A 231 1.28 -8.65 -5.41
CA LYS A 231 0.25 -8.42 -6.42
C LYS A 231 -0.21 -6.97 -6.38
N SER A 232 -0.63 -6.42 -7.50
CA SER A 232 -1.19 -5.08 -7.58
C SER A 232 -2.55 -5.09 -8.29
N PRO A 233 -3.53 -4.32 -7.81
CA PRO A 233 -4.85 -4.25 -8.43
C PRO A 233 -4.78 -3.49 -9.76
N VAL A 234 -5.65 -3.84 -10.71
CA VAL A 234 -5.98 -2.95 -11.83
C VAL A 234 -7.31 -2.27 -11.56
N PHE A 235 -7.27 -1.04 -11.04
CA PHE A 235 -8.47 -0.31 -10.61
C PHE A 235 -9.10 0.56 -11.69
N GLY A 236 -8.49 0.62 -12.88
CA GLY A 236 -9.10 1.21 -14.06
C GLY A 236 -8.47 0.65 -15.34
N PHE A 237 -9.29 0.30 -16.32
CA PHE A 237 -8.85 -0.14 -17.64
C PHE A 237 -9.89 0.24 -18.70
N ASP A 238 -9.47 0.93 -19.77
CA ASP A 238 -10.32 1.26 -20.92
C ASP A 238 -9.73 0.80 -22.27
N GLY A 239 -8.62 0.05 -22.24
CA GLY A 239 -7.90 -0.39 -23.44
C GLY A 239 -6.80 0.57 -23.90
N SER A 240 -6.93 1.87 -23.60
CA SER A 240 -5.96 2.92 -23.93
C SER A 240 -5.26 3.50 -22.71
N ARG A 241 -5.85 3.30 -21.54
CA ARG A 241 -5.33 3.70 -20.24
C ARG A 241 -5.56 2.56 -19.25
N PHE A 242 -4.61 2.38 -18.34
CA PHE A 242 -4.82 1.53 -17.18
C PHE A 242 -4.18 2.11 -15.92
N GLU A 243 -4.77 1.78 -14.78
CA GLU A 243 -4.33 2.27 -13.48
C GLU A 243 -4.05 1.10 -12.55
N THR A 244 -2.85 1.10 -11.97
CA THR A 244 -2.36 0.02 -11.12
C THR A 244 -1.40 0.54 -10.06
N GLN A 245 -0.78 -0.35 -9.29
CA GLN A 245 0.30 -0.05 -8.37
C GLN A 245 1.57 -0.81 -8.74
N ILE A 246 2.72 -0.22 -8.42
CA ILE A 246 4.03 -0.88 -8.51
C ILE A 246 4.66 -0.79 -7.11
N GLY A 247 4.58 -1.88 -6.35
CA GLY A 247 4.77 -1.82 -4.90
C GLY A 247 3.64 -1.02 -4.25
N ASP A 248 3.98 -0.06 -3.41
CA ASP A 248 3.06 0.84 -2.69
C ASP A 248 2.69 2.11 -3.48
N ILE A 249 3.18 2.25 -4.72
CA ILE A 249 3.08 3.48 -5.50
C ILE A 249 2.01 3.31 -6.60
N GLY A 250 1.02 4.20 -6.63
CA GLY A 250 -0.03 4.21 -7.66
C GLY A 250 0.41 4.85 -8.98
N PHE A 251 0.09 4.20 -10.09
CA PHE A 251 0.36 4.65 -11.45
C PHE A 251 -0.90 4.68 -12.29
N ALA A 252 -0.94 5.64 -13.21
CA ALA A 252 -1.85 5.63 -14.35
C ALA A 252 -0.99 5.68 -15.62
N PHE A 253 -1.20 4.71 -16.51
CA PHE A 253 -0.43 4.50 -17.72
C PHE A 253 -1.32 4.70 -18.95
N GLU A 254 -0.82 5.41 -19.95
CA GLU A 254 -1.48 5.60 -21.24
C GLU A 254 -0.70 4.87 -22.34
N LYS A 255 -1.43 4.18 -23.21
CA LYS A 255 -0.84 3.38 -24.29
C LYS A 255 -0.19 4.32 -25.30
N MET A 256 1.07 4.08 -25.61
CA MET A 256 1.77 4.86 -26.61
C MET A 256 1.20 4.51 -27.99
N LYS A 257 0.72 5.52 -28.71
CA LYS A 257 0.29 5.35 -30.10
C LYS A 257 1.55 5.09 -30.95
N LYS A 258 1.58 3.95 -31.63
CA LYS A 258 2.56 3.68 -32.69
C LYS A 258 2.25 4.51 -33.93
#